data_AF-A0A7C6B939-F1
#
_entry.id   AF-A0A7C6B939-F1
#
_cell.length_a   1.000
_cell.length_b   1.000
_cell.length_c   1.000
_cell.angle_alpha   90.00
_cell.angle_beta   90.00
_cell.angle_gamma   90.00
#
_symmetry.space_group_name_H-M   'P 1'
#
loop_
_entity.id
_entity.type
_entity.pdbx_description
1 polymer ?
#
loop_
_entity_poly.entity_id
_entity_poly.type
_entity_poly.pdbx_seq_one_letter_code
_entity_poly.pdbx_strand_id
1 'polypeptide(L)' 'MKIEINRNGSIETFEIPNENRTLLQALYEIKNNQDNTLTFSSNCRSGVCGTCAVRVNGREELACSYKVQDGDFIEPLQ' A
#
# COMPACT_ATOMS: atom_id res chain seq x y z
N MET A 1 -8.99 -10.22 -0.82
CA MET A 1 -9.15 -8.98 -1.62
C MET A 1 -7.90 -8.81 -2.48
N LYS A 2 -8.07 -8.25 -3.67
CA LYS A 2 -7.01 -8.07 -4.67
C LYS A 2 -6.67 -6.60 -4.75
N ILE A 3 -5.37 -6.29 -4.74
CA ILE A 3 -4.87 -4.93 -4.98
C ILE A 3 -3.78 -4.98 -6.03
N GLU A 4 -3.60 -3.89 -6.73
CA GLU A 4 -2.61 -3.73 -7.79
C GLU A 4 -1.59 -2.67 -7.38
N ILE A 5 -0.30 -2.96 -7.53
CA ILE A 5 0.79 -2.04 -7.18
C ILE A 5 1.63 -1.77 -8.42
N ASN A 6 1.78 -0.49 -8.78
CA ASN A 6 2.70 -0.04 -9.80
C ASN A 6 4.11 0.14 -9.22
N ARG A 7 5.07 -0.64 -9.70
CA ARG A 7 6.49 -0.52 -9.36
C ARG A 7 7.29 -0.09 -10.59
N ASN A 8 7.49 1.21 -10.73
CA ASN A 8 8.29 1.81 -11.81
C ASN A 8 7.84 1.34 -13.22
N GLY A 9 6.53 1.21 -13.45
CA GLY A 9 5.95 0.80 -14.73
C GLY A 9 5.58 -0.68 -14.83
N SER A 10 5.98 -1.52 -13.86
CA SER A 10 5.50 -2.90 -13.74
C SER A 10 4.31 -2.95 -12.79
N ILE A 11 3.15 -3.39 -13.29
CA ILE A 11 1.95 -3.60 -12.47
C ILE A 11 1.96 -5.05 -11.96
N GLU A 12 1.86 -5.20 -10.64
CA GLU A 12 1.79 -6.50 -9.98
C GLU A 12 0.52 -6.57 -9.14
N THR A 13 -0.15 -7.73 -9.17
CA THR A 13 -1.38 -7.98 -8.41
C THR A 13 -1.07 -8.83 -7.18
N PHE A 14 -1.57 -8.42 -6.01
CA PHE A 14 -1.39 -9.12 -4.75
C PHE A 14 -2.74 -9.50 -4.14
N GLU A 15 -2.81 -10.70 -3.57
CA GLU A 15 -3.97 -11.17 -2.81
C GLU A 15 -3.71 -11.03 -1.32
N ILE A 16 -4.53 -10.23 -0.64
CA ILE A 16 -4.47 -10.03 0.81
C ILE A 16 -5.77 -10.51 1.47
N PRO A 17 -5.76 -10.96 2.74
CA PRO A 17 -6.97 -11.35 3.45
C PRO A 17 -7.99 -10.21 3.49
N ASN A 18 -9.27 -10.54 3.37
CA ASN A 18 -10.36 -9.55 3.44
C ASN A 18 -10.64 -9.19 4.91
N GLU A 19 -9.76 -8.36 5.47
CA GLU A 19 -9.84 -7.88 6.84
C GLU A 19 -9.73 -6.37 6.88
N ASN A 20 -10.33 -5.74 7.91
CA ASN A 20 -10.32 -4.28 8.08
C ASN A 20 -8.93 -3.76 8.49
N ARG A 21 -8.03 -3.65 7.52
CA ARG A 21 -6.62 -3.26 7.69
C ARG A 21 -6.33 -1.93 7.00
N THR A 22 -5.24 -1.28 7.39
CA THR A 22 -4.73 -0.11 6.67
C THR A 22 -3.87 -0.56 5.49
N LEU A 23 -3.69 0.30 4.49
CA LEU A 23 -2.81 0.00 3.36
C LEU A 23 -1.38 -0.31 3.83
N LEU A 24 -0.88 0.38 4.86
CA LEU A 24 0.45 0.09 5.41
C LEU A 24 0.55 -1.33 5.97
N GLN A 25 -0.49 -1.83 6.64
CA GLN A 25 -0.53 -3.22 7.12
C GLN A 25 -0.52 -4.22 5.96
N ALA A 26 -1.30 -3.96 4.92
CA ALA A 26 -1.31 -4.78 3.70
C ALA A 26 0.08 -4.83 3.03
N LEU A 27 0.77 -3.68 2.90
CA LEU A 27 2.12 -3.63 2.33
C LEU A 27 3.13 -4.43 3.16
N TYR A 28 3.04 -4.40 4.49
CA TYR A 28 3.89 -5.24 5.35
C TYR A 28 3.59 -6.74 5.19
N GLU A 29 2.32 -7.12 5.08
CA GLU A 29 1.93 -8.51 4.86
C GLU A 29 2.44 -9.04 3.52
N ILE A 30 2.28 -8.27 2.46
CA ILE A 30 2.84 -8.60 1.14
C ILE A 30 4.36 -8.77 1.25
N LYS A 31 5.05 -7.79 1.87
CA LYS A 31 6.50 -7.87 2.05
C LYS A 31 6.96 -9.10 2.81
N ASN A 32 6.25 -9.48 3.87
CA ASN A 32 6.68 -10.58 4.73
C ASN A 32 6.32 -11.95 4.17
N ASN A 33 5.20 -12.08 3.46
CA ASN A 33 4.61 -13.38 3.13
C ASN A 33 4.56 -13.70 1.63
N GLN A 34 4.64 -12.70 0.75
CA GLN A 34 4.45 -12.88 -0.70
C GLN A 34 5.66 -12.42 -1.50
N ASP A 35 6.16 -11.21 -1.22
CA ASP A 35 7.27 -10.62 -1.96
C ASP A 35 8.12 -9.69 -1.09
N ASN A 36 9.25 -10.21 -0.61
CA ASN A 36 10.19 -9.49 0.24
C ASN A 36 10.92 -8.31 -0.43
N THR A 37 10.87 -8.21 -1.77
CA THR A 37 11.48 -7.12 -2.53
C THR A 37 10.65 -5.84 -2.51
N LEU A 38 9.37 -5.92 -2.13
CA LEU A 38 8.48 -4.77 -1.97
C LEU A 38 9.08 -3.74 -1.01
N THR A 39 9.30 -2.52 -1.48
CA THR A 39 9.90 -1.45 -0.66
C THR A 39 8.95 -0.25 -0.59
N PHE A 40 8.80 0.31 0.60
CA PHE A 40 7.93 1.46 0.88
C PHE A 40 8.46 2.24 2.09
N SER A 41 8.14 3.52 2.14
CA SER A 41 8.53 4.41 3.23
C SER A 41 7.49 4.38 4.35
N SER A 42 7.94 4.28 5.59
CA SER A 42 7.07 4.40 6.77
C SER A 42 7.86 4.84 8.00
N ASN A 43 7.21 5.61 8.89
CA ASN A 43 7.84 6.08 10.12
C ASN A 43 6.84 6.12 11.30
N CYS A 44 6.06 7.20 11.48
CA CYS A 44 5.25 7.41 12.69
C CYS A 44 4.03 6.48 12.85
N ARG A 45 3.48 5.98 11.74
CA ARG A 45 2.25 5.14 11.69
C ARG A 45 0.99 5.74 12.34
N SER A 46 0.99 7.05 12.61
CA SER A 46 -0.13 7.77 13.24
C SER A 46 -0.77 8.84 12.34
N GLY A 47 -0.36 8.93 11.08
CA GLY A 47 -0.92 9.87 10.11
C GLY A 47 -0.36 11.30 10.18
N VAL A 48 0.67 11.56 10.99
CA VAL A 48 1.18 12.93 11.22
C VAL A 48 2.44 13.29 10.45
N CYS A 49 3.31 12.33 10.13
CA CYS A 49 4.64 12.63 9.56
C CYS A 49 4.69 12.65 8.03
N GLY A 50 3.64 12.21 7.33
CA GLY A 50 3.60 12.15 5.86
C GLY A 50 4.53 11.14 5.18
N THR A 51 5.46 10.49 5.90
CA THR A 51 6.48 9.58 5.30
C THR A 51 5.91 8.41 4.50
N CYS A 52 4.70 7.93 4.83
CA CYS A 52 4.04 6.83 4.12
C CYS A 52 3.00 7.32 3.10
N ALA A 53 3.20 8.51 2.53
CA ALA A 53 2.34 9.03 1.48
C ALA A 53 2.54 8.23 0.18
N VAL A 54 1.42 7.87 -0.44
CA VAL A 54 1.33 7.07 -1.67
C VAL A 54 0.11 7.54 -2.45
N ARG A 55 0.00 7.16 -3.72
CA ARG A 55 -1.21 7.40 -4.51
C ARG A 55 -2.07 6.15 -4.53
N VAL A 56 -3.35 6.29 -4.22
CA VAL A 56 -4.35 5.21 -4.28
C VAL A 56 -5.48 5.68 -5.18
N ASN A 57 -5.76 4.93 -6.26
CA ASN A 57 -6.81 5.25 -7.23
C ASN A 57 -6.73 6.70 -7.75
N GLY A 58 -5.51 7.19 -8.00
CA GLY A 58 -5.26 8.56 -8.47
C GLY A 58 -5.28 9.65 -7.38
N ARG A 59 -5.50 9.32 -6.10
CA ARG A 59 -5.53 10.28 -4.99
C ARG A 59 -4.37 10.07 -4.03
N GLU A 60 -3.80 11.16 -3.53
CA GLU A 60 -2.72 11.10 -2.54
C GLU A 60 -3.29 10.78 -1.17
N GLU A 61 -2.79 9.70 -0.57
CA GLU A 61 -3.29 9.14 0.67
C GLU A 61 -2.11 8.75 1.56
N LEU A 62 -2.34 8.74 2.88
CA LEU A 62 -1.35 8.19 3.82
C LEU A 62 -1.63 6.70 4.02
N ALA A 63 -0.68 5.84 3.63
CA ALA A 63 -0.87 4.39 3.74
C ALA A 63 -1.22 3.92 5.16
N CYS A 64 -0.72 4.62 6.20
CA CYS A 64 -1.02 4.28 7.59
C CYS A 64 -2.43 4.66 8.06
N SER A 65 -3.13 5.53 7.33
CA SER A 65 -4.47 6.03 7.68
C SER A 65 -5.55 5.55 6.71
N TYR A 66 -5.17 5.26 5.46
CA TYR A 66 -6.07 4.78 4.43
C TYR A 66 -6.47 3.32 4.66
N LYS A 67 -7.77 3.03 4.50
CA LYS A 67 -8.35 1.68 4.62
C LYS A 67 -8.38 1.02 3.26
N VAL A 68 -7.58 -0.03 3.11
CA VAL A 68 -7.47 -0.77 1.85
C VAL A 68 -8.82 -1.38 1.45
N GLN A 69 -9.15 -1.28 0.17
CA GLN A 69 -10.35 -1.81 -0.46
C GLN A 69 -9.99 -2.78 -1.60
N ASP A 70 -10.96 -3.64 -1.95
CA ASP A 70 -10.79 -4.57 -3.06
C ASP A 70 -10.75 -3.80 -4.38
N GLY A 71 -9.77 -4.08 -5.22
CA GLY A 71 -9.53 -3.38 -6.48
C GLY A 71 -8.75 -2.08 -6.36
N ASP A 72 -8.17 -1.77 -5.19
CA ASP A 72 -7.30 -0.61 -5.06
C ASP A 72 -6.08 -0.72 -5.99
N PHE A 73 -5.80 0.37 -6.70
CA PHE A 73 -4.60 0.56 -7.50
C PHE A 73 -3.67 1.55 -6.79
N ILE A 74 -2.46 1.10 -6.46
CA ILE A 74 -1.48 1.83 -5.66
C ILE A 74 -0.28 2.20 -6.51
N GLU A 75 0.14 3.47 -6.41
CA GLU A 75 1.26 4.01 -7.15
C GLU A 75 2.19 4.83 -6.24
N PRO A 76 3.49 4.93 -6.59
CA PRO A 76 4.39 5.90 -5.96
C PRO A 76 3.92 7.34 -6.21
N LEU A 77 4.28 8.24 -5.29
CA LEU A 77 4.18 9.67 -5.57
C LEU A 77 5.19 10.06 -6.67
N GLN A 78 4.81 11.00 -7.53
CA GLN A 78 5.70 11.57 -8.56
C GLN A 78 6.63 12.63 -8.00
#